data_AF-A0A1K1RSE4-F1
#
_entry.id   AF-A0A1K1RSE4-F1
#
_cell.length_a   1.000
_cell.length_b   1.000
_cell.length_c   1.000
_cell.angle_alpha   90.00
_cell.angle_beta   90.00
_cell.angle_gamma   90.00
#
_symmetry.space_group_name_H-M   'P 1'
#
loop_
_entity.id
_entity.type
_entity.pdbx_description
1 polymer ?
#
loop_
_entity_poly.entity_id
_entity_poly.type
_entity_poly.pdbx_seq_one_letter_code
_entity_poly.pdbx_strand_id
1 'polypeptide(L)'
;MIITAGLAAGLGPAAWNAILDTVHAPGFFTDAPIPVFPVSWQDTGSGVFALATAALLLAVGPLAREPGRRVALTALLAALSALIVDVYLY
;
A
#
# COMPACT_ATOMS: atom_id res chain seq x y z
N MET A 1 9.49 11.03 8.93
CA MET A 1 9.63 9.70 8.31
C MET A 1 8.49 8.77 8.72
N ILE A 2 8.35 8.40 10.00
CA ILE A 2 7.31 7.45 10.45
C ILE A 2 5.88 7.97 10.17
N ILE A 3 5.59 9.23 10.52
CA ILE A 3 4.28 9.85 10.22
C ILE A 3 4.00 9.86 8.71
N THR A 4 4.99 10.24 7.90
CA THR A 4 4.88 10.25 6.43
C THR A 4 4.63 8.86 5.85
N ALA A 5 5.30 7.84 6.38
CA ALA A 5 5.09 6.45 5.98
C ALA A 5 3.71 5.94 6.40
N GLY A 6 3.23 6.29 7.60
CA GLY A 6 1.89 5.95 8.07
C GLY A 6 0.79 6.62 7.24
N LEU A 7 0.95 7.91 6.89
CA LEU A 7 0.03 8.61 5.99
C LEU A 7 0.02 7.96 4.60
N ALA A 8 1.18 7.61 4.05
CA ALA A 8 1.27 6.92 2.77
C ALA A 8 0.56 5.55 2.79
N ALA A 9 0.75 4.80 3.87
CA ALA A 9 0.13 3.50 4.08
C ALA A 9 -1.40 3.56 4.20
N GLY A 10 -1.99 4.71 4.55
CA GLY A 10 -3.45 4.90 4.55
C GLY A 10 -3.99 5.54 3.26
N LEU A 11 -3.31 6.55 2.72
CA LEU A 11 -3.77 7.31 1.55
C LEU A 11 -3.76 6.47 0.27
N GLY A 12 -2.75 5.61 0.10
CA GLY A 12 -2.67 4.73 -1.06
C GLY A 12 -3.86 3.77 -1.14
N PRO A 13 -4.07 2.90 -0.13
CA PRO A 13 -5.22 1.99 -0.10
C PRO A 13 -6.56 2.71 -0.20
N ALA A 14 -6.73 3.87 0.46
CA ALA A 14 -7.95 4.65 0.34
C ALA A 14 -8.22 5.11 -1.11
N ALA A 15 -7.19 5.57 -1.83
CA ALA A 15 -7.32 5.94 -3.24
C ALA A 15 -7.67 4.74 -4.12
N TRP A 16 -7.09 3.57 -3.85
CA TRP A 16 -7.40 2.34 -4.56
C TRP A 16 -8.86 1.89 -4.34
N ASN A 17 -9.33 1.89 -3.09
CA ASN A 17 -10.70 1.53 -2.76
C ASN A 17 -11.71 2.49 -3.38
N ALA A 18 -11.42 3.80 -3.43
CA ALA A 18 -12.27 4.77 -4.12
C ALA A 18 -12.40 4.48 -5.63
N ILE A 19 -11.32 4.02 -6.28
CA ILE A 19 -11.37 3.60 -7.69
C ILE A 19 -12.25 2.37 -7.84
N LEU A 20 -12.05 1.34 -7.03
CA LEU A 20 -12.82 0.09 -7.10
C LEU A 20 -14.33 0.31 -6.86
N ASP A 21 -14.67 1.19 -5.91
CA ASP A 21 -16.05 1.60 -5.65
C ASP A 21 -16.66 2.28 -6.87
N THR A 22 -15.93 3.24 -7.47
CA THR A 22 -16.37 3.97 -8.66
C THR A 22 -16.60 3.04 -9.87
N VAL A 23 -15.75 2.03 -10.06
CA VAL A 23 -15.86 1.09 -11.19
C VAL A 23 -16.75 -0.11 -10.90
N HIS A 24 -17.36 -0.20 -9.71
CA HIS A 24 -18.23 -1.30 -9.28
C HIS A 24 -17.57 -2.67 -9.52
N ALA A 25 -16.39 -2.89 -8.93
CA ALA A 25 -15.57 -4.08 -9.19
C ALA A 25 -15.57 -5.09 -8.02
N PRO A 26 -16.71 -5.73 -7.66
CA PRO A 26 -16.80 -6.63 -6.52
C PRO A 26 -15.95 -7.90 -6.70
N GLY A 27 -15.61 -8.28 -7.94
CA GLY A 27 -14.75 -9.45 -8.20
C GLY A 27 -13.31 -9.29 -7.69
N PHE A 28 -12.87 -8.07 -7.35
CA PHE A 28 -11.53 -7.83 -6.84
C PHE A 28 -11.33 -8.31 -5.39
N PHE A 29 -12.42 -8.46 -4.64
CA PHE A 29 -12.45 -8.98 -3.26
C PHE A 29 -12.43 -10.51 -3.22
N THR A 30 -11.86 -11.15 -4.24
CA THR A 30 -11.74 -12.61 -4.30
C THR A 30 -10.39 -13.01 -3.74
N ASP A 31 -10.41 -13.70 -2.61
CA ASP A 31 -9.19 -14.15 -1.94
C ASP A 31 -8.51 -15.30 -2.69
N ALA A 32 -7.18 -15.30 -2.63
CA ALA A 32 -6.39 -16.45 -3.06
C ALA A 32 -6.68 -17.66 -2.17
N PRO A 33 -6.70 -18.89 -2.71
CA PRO A 33 -6.92 -20.12 -1.96
C PRO A 33 -5.66 -20.54 -1.17
N ILE A 34 -5.08 -19.61 -0.41
CA ILE A 34 -3.88 -19.79 0.40
C ILE A 34 -4.29 -19.53 1.86
N PRO A 35 -4.48 -20.59 2.68
CA PRO A 35 -5.08 -20.46 4.02
C PRO A 35 -4.34 -19.51 4.98
N VAL A 36 -3.02 -19.36 4.80
CA VAL A 36 -2.18 -18.51 5.66
C VAL A 36 -2.03 -17.08 5.14
N PHE A 37 -2.39 -16.83 3.88
CA PHE A 37 -2.24 -15.54 3.23
C PHE A 37 -3.31 -15.38 2.13
N PRO A 38 -4.57 -15.16 2.53
CA PRO A 38 -5.72 -15.10 1.62
C PRO A 38 -5.76 -13.76 0.87
N VAL A 39 -4.69 -13.41 0.16
CA VAL A 39 -4.59 -12.12 -0.52
C VAL A 39 -5.55 -12.03 -1.70
N SER A 40 -6.29 -10.93 -1.80
CA SER A 40 -7.19 -10.64 -2.92
C SER A 40 -6.54 -9.73 -3.97
N TRP A 41 -7.24 -9.53 -5.09
CA TRP A 41 -6.85 -8.52 -6.08
C TRP A 41 -6.99 -7.09 -5.54
N GLN A 42 -7.93 -6.88 -4.61
CA GLN A 42 -8.08 -5.60 -3.92
C GLN A 42 -6.88 -5.34 -3.01
N ASP A 43 -6.48 -6.28 -2.15
CA ASP A 43 -5.30 -6.14 -1.28
C ASP A 43 -4.02 -5.85 -2.06
N THR A 44 -3.85 -6.55 -3.18
CA THR A 44 -2.69 -6.38 -4.06
C THR A 44 -2.61 -4.93 -4.57
N GLY A 45 -3.75 -4.37 -5.00
CA GLY A 45 -3.82 -2.98 -5.43
C GLY A 45 -3.55 -2.00 -4.29
N SER A 46 -4.09 -2.25 -3.09
CA SER A 46 -3.78 -1.46 -1.89
C SER A 46 -2.29 -1.42 -1.61
N GLY A 47 -1.60 -2.57 -1.67
CA GLY A 47 -0.15 -2.66 -1.48
C GLY A 47 0.64 -1.87 -2.53
N VAL A 48 0.23 -1.92 -3.80
CA VAL A 48 0.88 -1.15 -4.89
C VAL A 48 0.68 0.36 -4.69
N PHE A 49 -0.54 0.79 -4.37
CA PHE A 49 -0.83 2.21 -4.11
C PHE A 49 -0.13 2.71 -2.85
N ALA A 50 -0.03 1.90 -1.80
CA ALA A 50 0.75 2.22 -0.60
C ALA A 50 2.24 2.40 -0.95
N LEU A 51 2.81 1.51 -1.78
CA LEU A 51 4.21 1.62 -2.23
C LEU A 51 4.46 2.90 -3.04
N ALA A 52 3.61 3.16 -4.04
CA ALA A 52 3.73 4.35 -4.88
C ALA A 52 3.62 5.63 -4.04
N THR A 53 2.61 5.71 -3.18
CA THR A 53 2.39 6.86 -2.30
C THR A 53 3.55 7.04 -1.32
N ALA A 54 4.05 5.95 -0.72
CA ALA A 54 5.17 6.01 0.22
C ALA A 54 6.47 6.44 -0.47
N ALA A 55 6.76 5.91 -1.66
CA ALA A 55 7.91 6.32 -2.44
C ALA A 55 7.88 7.81 -2.76
N LEU A 56 6.73 8.33 -3.23
CA LEU A 56 6.56 9.74 -3.54
C LEU A 56 6.71 10.61 -2.30
N LEU A 57 5.96 10.35 -1.23
CA LEU A 57 5.96 11.18 -0.02
C LEU A 57 7.31 11.15 0.70
N LEU A 58 8.01 10.00 0.71
CA LEU A 58 9.35 9.89 1.30
C LEU A 58 10.40 10.58 0.44
N ALA A 59 10.34 10.44 -0.89
CA ALA A 59 11.28 11.06 -1.84
C ALA A 59 11.16 12.58 -1.88
N VAL A 60 9.96 13.15 -1.72
CA VAL A 60 9.78 14.61 -1.71
C VAL A 60 9.86 15.22 -0.31
N GLY A 61 9.72 14.40 0.72
CA GLY A 61 9.69 14.84 2.11
C GLY A 61 10.94 14.42 2.90
N PRO A 62 10.79 13.56 3.92
CA PRO A 62 11.83 13.33 4.93
C PRO A 62 13.09 12.63 4.40
N LEU A 63 13.04 11.97 3.24
CA LEU A 63 14.19 11.28 2.63
C LEU A 63 14.65 11.95 1.33
N ALA A 64 14.30 13.21 1.08
CA ALA A 64 14.59 13.89 -0.18
C ALA A 64 16.08 14.07 -0.52
N ARG A 65 16.97 13.94 0.48
CA ARG A 65 18.43 14.05 0.30
C ARG A 65 19.15 12.71 0.44
N GLU A 66 18.41 11.62 0.57
CA GLU A 66 18.95 10.28 0.78
C GLU A 66 19.11 9.54 -0.55
N PRO A 67 19.98 8.49 -0.61
CA PRO A 67 20.08 7.64 -1.78
C PRO A 67 18.74 6.99 -2.12
N GLY A 68 18.39 6.90 -3.40
CA GLY A 68 17.13 6.32 -3.86
C GLY A 68 16.87 4.91 -3.34
N ARG A 69 17.92 4.11 -3.13
CA ARG A 69 17.80 2.78 -2.49
C ARG A 69 17.20 2.85 -1.09
N ARG A 70 17.54 3.86 -0.27
CA ARG A 70 17.02 4.02 1.09
C ARG A 70 15.54 4.40 1.08
N VAL A 71 15.16 5.27 0.14
CA VAL A 71 13.75 5.62 -0.11
C VAL A 71 12.96 4.38 -0.51
N ALA A 72 13.45 3.63 -1.51
CA ALA A 72 12.78 2.43 -2.02
C ALA A 72 12.59 1.36 -0.93
N LEU A 73 13.63 1.07 -0.13
CA LEU A 73 13.53 0.10 0.96
C LEU A 73 12.54 0.55 2.04
N THR A 74 12.53 1.83 2.38
CA THR A 74 11.62 2.36 3.40
C THR A 74 10.17 2.37 2.91
N ALA A 75 9.95 2.73 1.64
CA ALA A 75 8.64 2.66 1.00
C ALA A 75 8.14 1.20 0.88
N LEU A 76 9.03 0.26 0.56
CA LEU A 76 8.71 -1.17 0.51
C LEU A 76 8.27 -1.69 1.87
N LEU A 77 9.00 -1.36 2.94
CA LEU A 77 8.62 -1.76 4.29
C LEU A 77 7.25 -1.19 4.69
N ALA A 78 6.99 0.08 4.38
CA ALA A 78 5.69 0.70 4.65
C ALA A 78 4.55 0.02 3.87
N ALA A 79 4.77 -0.29 2.59
CA ALA A 79 3.80 -0.95 1.74
C ALA A 79 3.51 -2.39 2.18
N LEU A 80 4.56 -3.15 2.57
CA LEU A 80 4.39 -4.50 3.10
C LEU A 80 3.63 -4.48 4.42
N SER A 81 3.91 -3.54 5.31
CA SER A 81 3.13 -3.37 6.54
C SER A 81 1.66 -3.04 6.25
N ALA A 82 1.40 -2.16 5.28
CA ALA A 82 0.04 -1.83 4.87
C ALA A 82 -0.69 -3.05 4.28
N LEU A 83 -0.03 -3.81 3.41
CA LEU A 83 -0.59 -5.03 2.80
C LEU A 83 -0.92 -6.10 3.84
N ILE A 84 -0.02 -6.33 4.80
CA ILE A 84 -0.27 -7.28 5.89
C ILE A 84 -1.48 -6.83 6.73
N VAL A 85 -1.59 -5.53 7.01
CA VAL A 85 -2.73 -4.97 7.72
C VAL A 85 -4.02 -5.16 6.92
N ASP A 86 -4.01 -4.88 5.61
CA ASP A 86 -5.19 -5.03 4.74
C ASP A 86 -5.68 -6.48 4.75
N VAL A 87 -4.80 -7.44 4.43
CA VAL A 87 -5.12 -8.88 4.31
C VAL A 87 -5.69 -9.51 5.59
N TYR A 88 -5.35 -8.98 6.78
CA TYR A 88 -5.77 -9.59 8.06
C TYR A 88 -6.80 -8.78 8.85
N LEU A 89 -6.97 -7.48 8.56
CA LEU A 89 -7.88 -6.60 9.33
C LEU A 89 -9.06 -6.09 8.51
N TYR A 90 -9.06 -6.30 7.19
CA TYR A 90 -10.15 -5.94 6.28
C TYR A 90 -10.51 -7.12 5.38
#